data_AF-A0A950QEF1-F1
#
_entry.id   AF-A0A950QEF1-F1
#
_cell.length_a   1.000
_cell.length_b   1.000
_cell.length_c   1.000
_cell.angle_alpha   90.00
_cell.angle_beta   90.00
_cell.angle_gamma   90.00
#
_symmetry.space_group_name_H-M   'P 1'
#
loop_
_entity.id
_entity.type
_entity.pdbx_description
1 polymer ?
#
loop_
_entity_poly.entity_id
_entity_poly.type
_entity_poly.pdbx_seq_one_letter_code
_entity_poly.pdbx_strand_id
1 'polypeptide(L)'
;MLQGFKKFLLRGNVVDLAVAVVIGAAFGALITSLVTNVFTPLIAAIGGKPDFSNLSWTVNNSKIMYGAFLNAVISFFLIAAAVYFFIVAPMNMYTERRNRGQAPPDPTTKKCPECLSEIPIAARRCAFCAATVGTVSAAGA
;
A
#
# COMPACT_ATOMS: atom_id res chain seq x y z
N MET A 1 -14.11 29.90 13.22
CA MET A 1 -13.06 29.14 12.50
C MET A 1 -12.61 27.88 13.25
N LEU A 2 -12.08 27.98 14.47
CA LEU A 2 -11.57 26.83 15.25
C LEU A 2 -12.58 25.68 15.47
N GLN A 3 -13.85 26.00 15.76
CA GLN A 3 -14.90 24.98 15.92
C GLN A 3 -15.26 24.27 14.61
N GLY A 4 -15.18 24.98 13.47
CA GLY A 4 -15.39 24.40 12.14
C GLY A 4 -14.25 23.48 11.73
N PHE A 5 -13.01 23.87 12.05
CA PHE A 5 -11.82 23.05 11.83
C PHE A 5 -11.84 21.77 12.69
N LYS A 6 -12.21 21.87 13.97
CA LYS A 6 -12.39 20.70 14.84
C LYS A 6 -13.49 19.76 14.30
N LYS A 7 -14.62 20.29 13.82
CA LYS A 7 -15.69 19.47 13.19
C LYS A 7 -15.25 18.80 11.88
N PHE A 8 -14.32 19.41 11.14
CA PHE A 8 -13.73 18.82 9.94
C PHE A 8 -12.75 17.69 10.29
N LEU A 9 -11.86 17.90 11.28
CA LEU A 9 -10.93 16.88 11.75
C LEU A 9 -11.64 15.69 12.41
N LEU A 10 -12.72 15.93 13.17
CA LEU A 10 -13.50 14.85 13.80
C LEU A 10 -14.28 14.00 12.79
N ARG A 11 -14.23 14.33 11.49
CA ARG A 11 -14.74 13.49 10.42
C ARG A 11 -13.72 12.36 10.23
N GLY A 12 -13.86 11.27 10.99
CA GLY A 12 -12.84 10.20 11.18
C GLY A 12 -12.09 9.75 9.92
N ASN A 13 -12.77 9.68 8.77
CA ASN A 13 -12.15 9.36 7.47
C ASN A 13 -10.98 10.29 7.07
N VAL A 14 -10.97 11.56 7.51
CA VAL A 14 -9.90 12.53 7.20
C VAL A 14 -8.65 12.26 8.04
N VAL A 15 -8.82 11.89 9.30
CA VAL A 15 -7.70 11.62 10.23
C VAL A 15 -7.02 10.31 9.84
N ASP A 16 -7.78 9.25 9.55
CA ASP A 16 -7.21 7.97 9.13
C ASP A 16 -6.42 8.10 7.82
N LEU A 17 -6.97 8.85 6.85
CA LEU A 17 -6.27 9.13 5.61
C LEU A 17 -5.01 9.99 5.82
N ALA A 18 -5.08 11.00 6.68
CA ALA A 18 -3.92 11.83 7.00
C ALA A 18 -2.79 11.01 7.66
N VAL A 19 -3.15 10.14 8.60
CA VAL A 19 -2.19 9.25 9.27
C VAL A 19 -1.57 8.28 8.27
N ALA A 20 -2.35 7.69 7.37
CA ALA A 20 -1.84 6.81 6.32
C ALA A 20 -0.81 7.49 5.41
N VAL A 21 -1.06 8.73 4.98
CA VAL A 21 -0.14 9.48 4.12
C VAL A 21 1.16 9.82 4.85
N VAL A 22 1.07 10.29 6.10
CA VAL A 22 2.26 10.66 6.90
C VAL A 22 3.14 9.45 7.19
N ILE A 23 2.53 8.33 7.60
CA ILE A 23 3.26 7.08 7.85
C ILE A 23 3.87 6.56 6.55
N GLY A 24 3.13 6.56 5.45
CA GLY A 24 3.62 6.13 4.14
C GLY A 24 4.85 6.92 3.68
N ALA A 25 4.82 8.25 3.82
CA ALA A 25 5.94 9.12 3.47
C ALA A 25 7.18 8.88 4.36
N ALA A 26 6.99 8.84 5.68
CA ALA A 26 8.08 8.62 6.64
C ALA A 26 8.74 7.25 6.42
N PHE A 27 7.93 6.23 6.15
CA PHE A 27 8.39 4.88 5.93
C PHE A 27 9.13 4.73 4.58
N GLY A 28 8.62 5.36 3.52
CA GLY A 28 9.32 5.44 2.24
C GLY A 28 10.72 6.07 2.37
N ALA A 29 10.85 7.13 3.17
CA ALA A 29 12.14 7.76 3.46
C ALA A 29 13.08 6.83 4.23
N LEU A 30 12.57 6.08 5.22
CA LEU A 30 13.35 5.10 5.98
C LEU A 30 13.91 3.99 5.09
N ILE A 31 13.07 3.42 4.21
CA ILE A 31 13.50 2.37 3.28
C ILE A 31 14.52 2.93 2.28
N THR A 32 14.27 4.13 1.74
CA THR A 32 15.19 4.78 0.80
C THR A 32 16.56 4.98 1.45
N SER A 33 16.60 5.41 2.71
CA SER A 33 17.83 5.53 3.49
C SER A 33 18.52 4.19 3.67
N LEU A 34 17.78 3.12 4.02
CA LEU A 34 18.34 1.78 4.18
C LEU A 34 18.97 1.27 2.87
N VAL A 35 18.29 1.44 1.74
CA VAL A 35 18.83 0.98 0.46
C VAL A 35 20.04 1.81 0.05
N THR A 36 19.92 3.13 0.07
CA THR A 36 20.98 4.02 -0.41
C THR A 36 22.23 3.97 0.47
N ASN A 37 22.07 3.88 1.80
CA ASN A 37 23.17 3.98 2.75
C ASN A 37 23.73 2.63 3.21
N VAL A 38 22.99 1.52 3.06
CA VAL A 38 23.43 0.18 3.50
C VAL A 38 23.58 -0.76 2.32
N PHE A 39 22.53 -0.94 1.52
CA PHE A 39 22.57 -1.92 0.42
C PHE A 39 23.43 -1.47 -0.76
N THR A 40 23.29 -0.24 -1.24
CA THR A 40 24.08 0.29 -2.36
C THR A 40 25.60 0.21 -2.10
N PRO A 41 26.14 0.65 -0.95
CA PRO A 41 27.57 0.51 -0.68
C PRO A 41 28.00 -0.95 -0.45
N LEU A 42 27.16 -1.80 0.14
CA LEU A 42 27.46 -3.22 0.30
C LEU A 42 27.56 -3.95 -1.05
N ILE A 43 26.63 -3.67 -1.96
CA ILE A 43 26.65 -4.17 -3.33
C ILE A 43 27.87 -3.60 -4.08
N ALA A 44 28.19 -2.32 -3.88
CA ALA A 44 29.37 -1.70 -4.47
C ALA A 44 30.70 -2.30 -3.98
N ALA A 45 30.74 -2.73 -2.73
CA ALA A 45 31.92 -3.38 -2.13
C ALA A 45 32.15 -4.80 -2.67
N ILE A 46 31.07 -5.53 -3.01
CA ILE A 46 31.14 -6.94 -3.46
C ILE A 46 31.20 -7.05 -4.99
N GLY A 47 30.45 -6.21 -5.71
CA GLY A 47 30.27 -6.26 -7.17
C GLY A 47 30.98 -5.14 -7.96
N GLY A 48 31.72 -4.26 -7.29
CA GLY A 48 32.31 -3.06 -7.90
C GLY A 48 31.30 -1.92 -8.05
N LYS A 49 31.77 -0.73 -8.51
CA LYS A 49 30.93 0.49 -8.57
C LYS A 49 29.65 0.24 -9.38
N PRO A 50 28.44 0.30 -8.78
CA PRO A 50 27.16 0.23 -9.49
C PRO A 50 26.84 1.58 -10.13
N ASP A 51 27.84 2.23 -10.71
CA ASP A 51 27.75 3.61 -11.17
C ASP A 51 27.77 3.64 -12.69
N PHE A 52 26.63 3.28 -13.27
CA PHE A 52 26.38 3.41 -14.70
C PHE A 52 26.20 4.86 -15.12
N SER A 53 26.17 5.82 -14.18
CA SER A 53 25.89 7.24 -14.43
C SER A 53 26.81 7.91 -15.45
N ASN A 54 28.00 7.35 -15.70
CA ASN A 54 28.92 7.85 -16.72
C ASN A 54 28.58 7.40 -18.15
N LEU A 55 27.66 6.46 -18.34
CA LEU A 55 27.16 6.09 -19.66
C LEU A 55 26.20 7.19 -20.15
N SER A 56 26.70 8.00 -21.09
CA SER A 56 25.94 9.04 -21.75
C SER A 56 26.09 8.94 -23.27
N TRP A 57 24.97 9.05 -23.98
CA TRP A 57 24.95 9.15 -25.43
C TRP A 57 24.76 10.61 -25.82
N THR A 58 25.67 11.17 -26.61
CA THR A 58 25.54 12.51 -27.17
C THR A 58 24.92 12.43 -28.56
N VAL A 59 23.73 12.99 -28.71
CA VAL A 59 23.09 13.22 -30.02
C VAL A 59 22.85 14.72 -30.14
N ASN A 60 23.43 15.35 -31.16
CA ASN A 60 23.19 16.75 -31.52
C ASN A 60 23.36 17.75 -30.34
N ASN A 61 24.51 17.69 -29.64
CA ASN A 61 24.82 18.48 -28.43
C ASN A 61 23.93 18.23 -27.18
N SER A 62 22.97 17.31 -27.21
CA SER A 62 22.25 16.87 -26.01
C SER A 62 22.85 15.60 -25.42
N LYS A 63 23.23 15.67 -24.14
CA LYS A 63 23.82 14.56 -23.38
C LYS A 63 22.71 13.75 -22.72
N ILE A 64 22.33 12.61 -23.31
CA ILE A 64 21.35 11.70 -22.73
C ILE A 64 22.07 10.76 -21.75
N MET A 65 21.90 10.99 -20.46
CA MET A 65 22.51 10.22 -19.38
C MET A 65 21.65 9.02 -18.98
N TYR A 66 21.53 8.03 -19.89
CA TYR A 66 20.76 6.80 -19.64
C TYR A 66 21.32 5.95 -18.49
N GLY A 67 22.60 6.14 -18.17
CA GLY A 67 23.25 5.57 -17.00
C GLY A 67 22.55 5.86 -15.68
N ALA A 68 22.11 7.10 -15.47
CA ALA A 68 21.40 7.50 -14.26
C ALA A 68 20.01 6.85 -14.17
N PHE A 69 19.34 6.70 -15.31
CA PHE A 69 18.05 6.01 -15.38
C PHE A 69 18.18 4.52 -15.03
N LEU A 70 19.20 3.84 -15.57
CA LEU A 70 19.45 2.43 -15.26
C LEU A 70 19.75 2.23 -13.76
N ASN A 71 20.52 3.14 -13.16
CA ASN A 71 20.79 3.12 -11.73
C ASN A 71 19.49 3.31 -10.89
N ALA A 72 18.62 4.23 -11.31
CA ALA A 72 17.32 4.42 -10.66
C ALA A 72 16.43 3.16 -10.75
N VAL A 73 16.43 2.47 -11.90
CA VAL A 73 15.70 1.21 -12.07
C VAL A 73 16.24 0.12 -11.14
N ILE A 74 17.57 -0.07 -11.07
CA ILE A 74 18.19 -1.05 -10.18
C ILE A 74 17.86 -0.73 -8.71
N SER A 75 17.98 0.54 -8.32
CA SER A 75 17.64 1.00 -6.97
C SER A 75 16.17 0.76 -6.63
N PHE A 76 15.26 0.99 -7.58
CA PHE A 76 13.83 0.71 -7.41
C PHE A 76 13.57 -0.79 -7.15
N PHE A 77 14.20 -1.68 -7.93
CA PHE A 77 14.06 -3.12 -7.70
C PHE A 77 14.64 -3.56 -6.35
N LEU A 78 15.76 -2.98 -5.91
CA LEU A 78 16.33 -3.26 -4.59
C LEU A 78 15.40 -2.81 -3.46
N ILE A 79 14.82 -1.61 -3.57
CA ILE A 79 13.82 -1.10 -2.62
C ILE A 79 12.61 -2.02 -2.59
N ALA A 80 12.05 -2.37 -3.75
CA ALA A 80 10.89 -3.25 -3.85
C ALA A 80 11.17 -4.63 -3.23
N ALA A 81 12.34 -5.21 -3.49
CA ALA A 81 12.76 -6.48 -2.92
C ALA A 81 12.93 -6.39 -1.39
N ALA A 82 13.56 -5.32 -0.88
CA ALA A 82 13.70 -5.09 0.55
C ALA A 82 12.33 -4.94 1.23
N VAL A 83 11.42 -4.16 0.65
CA VAL A 83 10.06 -3.98 1.19
C VAL A 83 9.30 -5.30 1.21
N TYR A 84 9.36 -6.05 0.10
CA TYR A 84 8.69 -7.32 0.00
C TYR A 84 9.22 -8.32 1.03
N PHE A 85 10.54 -8.47 1.14
CA PHE A 85 11.15 -9.47 2.00
C PHE A 85 11.09 -9.12 3.49
N PHE A 86 11.32 -7.86 3.87
CA PHE A 86 11.36 -7.46 5.29
C PHE A 86 10.01 -7.08 5.88
N ILE A 87 8.99 -6.77 5.05
CA ILE A 87 7.70 -6.31 5.55
C ILE A 87 6.60 -7.23 5.05
N VAL A 88 6.42 -7.33 3.72
CA VAL A 88 5.27 -8.05 3.17
C VAL A 88 5.34 -9.54 3.49
N ALA A 89 6.50 -10.19 3.31
CA ALA A 89 6.68 -11.61 3.60
C ALA A 89 6.46 -11.95 5.08
N PRO A 90 7.08 -11.28 6.07
CA PRO A 90 6.79 -11.55 7.48
C PRO A 90 5.38 -11.15 7.88
N MET A 91 4.82 -10.09 7.29
CA MET A 91 3.45 -9.69 7.57
C MET A 91 2.44 -10.70 7.04
N ASN A 92 2.66 -11.23 5.83
CA ASN A 92 1.87 -12.31 5.26
C ASN A 92 2.00 -13.58 6.10
N MET A 93 3.23 -13.95 6.51
CA MET A 93 3.46 -15.12 7.37
C MET A 93 2.81 -14.96 8.75
N TYR A 94 2.88 -13.77 9.35
CA TYR A 94 2.25 -13.48 10.64
C TYR A 94 0.73 -13.46 10.53
N THR A 95 0.20 -12.88 9.47
CA THR A 95 -1.25 -12.84 9.19
C THR A 95 -1.78 -14.23 8.92
N GLU A 96 -1.08 -15.07 8.17
CA GLU A 96 -1.45 -16.48 7.98
C GLU A 96 -1.42 -17.27 9.30
N ARG A 97 -0.43 -17.03 10.16
CA ARG A 97 -0.36 -17.63 11.50
C ARG A 97 -1.48 -17.13 12.43
N ARG A 98 -1.90 -15.88 12.31
CA ARG A 98 -2.96 -15.25 13.13
C ARG A 98 -4.36 -15.57 12.60
N ASN A 99 -4.52 -15.73 11.29
CA ASN A 99 -5.76 -16.05 10.59
C ASN A 99 -6.07 -17.55 10.57
N ARG A 100 -5.14 -18.41 11.03
CA ARG A 100 -5.45 -19.81 11.37
C ARG A 100 -6.49 -19.97 12.50
N GLY A 101 -6.96 -18.87 13.11
CA GLY A 101 -8.07 -18.88 14.07
C GLY A 101 -8.97 -17.63 14.06
N GLN A 102 -8.83 -16.71 13.10
CA GLN A 102 -9.69 -15.53 12.96
C GLN A 102 -10.24 -15.51 11.54
N ALA A 103 -11.55 -15.66 11.41
CA ALA A 103 -12.27 -15.47 10.16
C ALA A 103 -11.93 -14.07 9.60
N PRO A 104 -11.84 -13.92 8.26
CA PRO A 104 -11.66 -12.61 7.63
C PRO A 104 -12.68 -11.63 8.21
N PRO A 105 -12.33 -10.32 8.33
CA PRO A 105 -13.20 -9.32 8.95
C PRO A 105 -14.60 -9.48 8.38
N ASP A 106 -15.53 -9.83 9.27
CA ASP A 106 -16.90 -10.21 8.95
C ASP A 106 -17.44 -9.18 7.94
N PRO A 107 -17.76 -9.57 6.70
CA PRO A 107 -18.05 -8.60 5.65
C PRO A 107 -19.24 -7.77 6.10
N THR A 108 -19.07 -6.50 6.45
CA THR A 108 -20.17 -5.70 7.02
C THR A 108 -21.29 -5.45 6.00
N THR A 109 -21.04 -5.75 4.72
CA THR A 109 -21.93 -5.60 3.59
C THR A 109 -22.19 -6.91 2.85
N LYS A 110 -23.43 -7.11 2.41
CA LYS A 110 -23.86 -8.13 1.45
C LYS A 110 -24.35 -7.45 0.18
N LYS A 111 -24.27 -8.13 -0.97
CA LYS A 111 -24.89 -7.64 -2.21
C LYS A 111 -26.39 -7.93 -2.19
N CYS A 112 -27.20 -6.93 -2.54
CA CYS A 112 -28.63 -7.15 -2.77
C CYS A 112 -28.82 -8.06 -4.00
N PRO A 113 -29.61 -9.15 -3.94
CA PRO A 113 -29.84 -10.02 -5.09
C PRO A 113 -30.58 -9.34 -6.24
N GLU A 114 -31.39 -8.32 -5.95
CA GLU A 114 -32.24 -7.66 -6.95
C GLU A 114 -31.50 -6.57 -7.72
N CYS A 115 -30.79 -5.68 -7.01
CA CYS A 115 -30.18 -4.50 -7.61
C CYS A 115 -28.64 -4.49 -7.52
N LEU A 116 -28.03 -5.54 -6.99
CA LEU A 116 -26.58 -5.74 -6.89
C LEU A 116 -25.81 -4.67 -6.08
N SER A 117 -26.52 -3.72 -5.47
CA SER A 117 -25.95 -2.70 -4.57
C SER A 117 -25.44 -3.32 -3.27
N GLU A 118 -24.36 -2.76 -2.72
CA GLU A 118 -23.85 -3.12 -1.40
C GLU A 118 -24.76 -2.59 -0.29
N ILE A 119 -25.25 -3.49 0.55
CA ILE A 119 -26.15 -3.18 1.68
C ILE A 119 -25.61 -3.81 2.96
N PRO A 120 -25.90 -3.25 4.15
CA PRO A 120 -25.47 -3.86 5.41
C PRO A 120 -26.00 -5.31 5.57
N ILE A 121 -25.22 -6.21 6.16
CA ILE A 121 -25.66 -7.62 6.37
C ILE A 121 -27.00 -7.72 7.10
N ALA A 122 -27.19 -6.88 8.13
CA ALA A 122 -28.40 -6.86 8.95
C ALA A 122 -29.61 -6.22 8.24
N ALA A 123 -29.43 -5.63 7.04
CA ALA A 123 -30.54 -5.02 6.31
C ALA A 123 -31.58 -6.07 5.91
N ARG A 124 -32.83 -5.81 6.28
CA ARG A 124 -34.03 -6.58 5.87
C ARG A 124 -34.71 -5.99 4.63
N ARG A 125 -34.39 -4.74 4.31
CA ARG A 125 -34.84 -4.05 3.09
C ARG A 125 -33.66 -3.31 2.47
N CYS A 126 -33.58 -3.38 1.15
CA CYS A 126 -32.56 -2.67 0.38
C CYS A 126 -32.86 -1.15 0.39
N ALA A 127 -31.83 -0.33 0.64
CA ALA A 127 -31.96 1.13 0.58
C ALA A 127 -32.09 1.68 -0.85
N PHE A 128 -31.68 0.92 -1.86
CA PHE A 128 -31.62 1.36 -3.26
C PHE A 128 -32.86 0.97 -4.06
N CYS A 129 -33.32 -0.28 -3.92
CA CYS A 129 -34.47 -0.81 -4.67
C CYS A 129 -35.70 -1.13 -3.81
N ALA A 130 -35.66 -0.86 -2.51
CA ALA A 130 -36.72 -1.16 -1.55
C ALA A 130 -37.14 -2.65 -1.44
N ALA A 131 -36.48 -3.55 -2.17
CA ALA A 131 -36.76 -4.99 -2.12
C ALA A 131 -36.47 -5.55 -0.72
N THR A 132 -37.29 -6.51 -0.30
CA THR A 132 -37.08 -7.27 0.92
C THR A 132 -35.96 -8.27 0.70
N VAL A 133 -34.87 -8.12 1.45
CA VAL A 133 -33.72 -9.00 1.39
C VAL A 133 -33.72 -9.91 2.62
N GLY A 134 -33.61 -11.22 2.40
CA GLY A 134 -33.46 -12.18 3.50
C GLY A 134 -32.23 -11.84 4.35
N THR A 135 -32.36 -11.95 5.67
CA THR A 135 -31.18 -12.01 6.54
C THR A 135 -30.52 -13.36 6.32
N VAL A 136 -29.44 -13.41 5.55
CA VAL A 136 -28.53 -14.54 5.64
C VAL A 136 -27.94 -14.44 7.04
N SER A 137 -28.39 -15.34 7.92
CA SER A 137 -27.86 -15.50 9.27
C SER A 137 -26.35 -15.67 9.16
N ALA A 138 -25.58 -14.82 9.83
CA ALA A 138 -24.13 -14.95 9.96
C ALA A 138 -23.76 -16.14 10.89
N ALA A 139 -24.36 -17.30 10.65
CA ALA A 139 -24.11 -18.52 11.42
C ALA A 139 -24.30 -19.74 10.50
N GLY A 140 -23.19 -20.29 10.04
CA GLY A 140 -23.15 -21.65 9.49
C GLY A 140 -22.05 -21.91 8.47
N ALA A 141 -20.98 -22.56 8.95
CA ALA A 141 -19.85 -23.21 8.26
C ALA A 141 -18.61 -22.34 7.99
#